data_AF-A0A6N7PYU5-F1
#
_entry.id   AF-A0A6N7PYU5-F1
#
_cell.length_a   1.000
_cell.length_b   1.000
_cell.length_c   1.000
_cell.angle_alpha   90.00
_cell.angle_beta   90.00
_cell.angle_gamma   90.00
#
_symmetry.space_group_name_H-M   'P 1'
#
loop_
_entity.id
_entity.type
_entity.pdbx_description
1 polymer ?
#
loop_
_entity_poly.entity_id
_entity_poly.type
_entity_poly.pdbx_seq_one_letter_code
_entity_poly.pdbx_strand_id
1 'polypeptide(L)'
;MIRPRIVHFPSNLAKARYMAEGSKRDLLLPEVQRWAAVFRRLPMHERAAAILKFCQYAIDYVRDPKREVLEDSAVTLFRGFGDCDAKTRVFVALCRACGIPAREKPVRPEQDFPHILAEVFVNGRWQPA
;
A
#
# COMPACT_ATOMS: atom_id res chain seq x y z
N MET A 1 24.84 4.26 2.84
CA MET A 1 24.67 2.99 2.11
C MET A 1 23.51 2.23 2.75
N ILE A 2 22.37 2.13 2.06
CA ILE A 2 21.23 1.34 2.55
C ILE A 2 21.60 -0.13 2.35
N ARG A 3 21.64 -0.93 3.42
CA ARG A 3 21.85 -2.38 3.32
C ARG A 3 20.49 -3.06 3.18
N PRO A 4 20.18 -3.70 2.03
CA PRO A 4 18.92 -4.42 1.89
C PRO A 4 18.92 -5.65 2.81
N ARG A 5 17.79 -5.88 3.49
CA ARG A 5 17.55 -7.09 4.26
C ARG A 5 16.86 -8.11 3.36
N ILE A 6 17.49 -9.27 3.16
CA ILE A 6 16.85 -10.38 2.45
C ILE A 6 15.88 -11.08 3.42
N VAL A 7 14.66 -11.34 2.96
CA VAL A 7 13.63 -12.04 3.72
C VAL A 7 13.18 -13.24 2.92
N HIS A 8 13.18 -14.41 3.56
CA HIS A 8 12.63 -15.63 2.99
C HIS A 8 11.25 -15.88 3.58
N PHE A 9 10.25 -16.03 2.72
CA PHE A 9 8.90 -16.35 3.14
C PHE A 9 8.63 -17.85 2.93
N PRO A 10 8.13 -18.57 3.95
CA PRO A 10 7.79 -19.99 3.82
C PRO A 10 6.54 -20.23 2.95
N SER A 11 5.76 -19.19 2.69
CA SER A 11 4.58 -19.23 1.81
C SER A 11 4.19 -17.83 1.33
N ASN A 12 3.38 -17.76 0.27
CA ASN A 12 2.83 -16.50 -0.20
C ASN A 12 1.87 -15.85 0.82
N LEU A 13 1.19 -16.66 1.63
CA LEU A 13 0.39 -16.12 2.74
C LEU A 13 1.28 -15.45 3.81
N ALA A 14 2.46 -16.01 4.09
CA ALA A 14 3.42 -15.38 5.01
C ALA A 14 3.95 -14.05 4.45
N LYS A 15 4.25 -14.01 3.15
CA LYS A 15 4.58 -12.76 2.44
C LYS A 15 3.45 -11.73 2.56
N ALA A 16 2.22 -12.13 2.27
CA ALA A 16 1.06 -11.26 2.33
C ALA A 16 0.84 -10.65 3.72
N ARG A 17 0.97 -11.46 4.76
CA ARG A 17 0.91 -11.00 6.17
C ARG A 17 2.04 -10.01 6.45
N TYR A 18 3.25 -10.28 5.98
CA TYR A 18 4.38 -9.37 6.13
C TYR A 18 4.12 -7.99 5.49
N MET A 19 3.54 -7.97 4.30
CA MET A 19 3.16 -6.73 3.60
C MET A 19 2.05 -5.98 4.32
N ALA A 20 1.02 -6.69 4.79
CA ALA A 20 -0.08 -6.08 5.54
C ALA A 20 0.36 -5.46 6.87
N GLU A 21 1.34 -6.08 7.56
CA GLU A 21 1.98 -5.44 8.72
C GLU A 21 2.87 -4.26 8.32
N GLY A 22 3.38 -4.26 7.09
CA GLY A 22 4.14 -3.16 6.50
C GLY A 22 3.35 -1.86 6.42
N SER A 23 2.18 -1.86 5.78
CA SER A 23 1.36 -0.65 5.66
C SER A 23 0.87 -0.12 7.01
N LYS A 24 0.64 -1.00 7.99
CA LYS A 24 0.32 -0.61 9.38
C LYS A 24 1.46 0.15 10.04
N ARG A 25 2.72 -0.26 9.82
CA ARG A 25 3.88 0.49 10.34
C ARG A 25 4.05 1.81 9.59
N ASP A 26 3.84 1.77 8.28
CA ASP A 26 4.08 2.91 7.41
C ASP A 26 3.15 4.10 7.66
N LEU A 27 1.97 3.86 8.23
CA LEU A 27 1.04 4.94 8.55
C LEU A 27 1.68 6.03 9.42
N LEU A 28 2.71 5.72 10.22
CA LEU A 28 3.42 6.68 11.07
C LEU A 28 4.64 7.33 10.40
N LEU A 29 5.01 6.95 9.18
CA LEU A 29 6.16 7.52 8.50
C LEU A 29 5.94 9.02 8.24
N PRO A 30 6.96 9.88 8.44
CA PRO A 30 6.84 11.32 8.23
C PRO A 30 6.32 11.68 6.83
N GLU A 31 6.81 11.00 5.79
CA GLU A 31 6.36 11.25 4.41
C GLU A 31 4.89 10.87 4.19
N VAL A 32 4.46 9.74 4.74
CA VAL A 32 3.05 9.32 4.68
C VAL A 32 2.17 10.33 5.40
N GLN A 33 2.61 10.84 6.56
CA GLN A 33 1.87 11.87 7.30
C GLN A 33 1.82 13.21 6.57
N ARG A 34 2.89 13.61 5.86
CA ARG A 34 2.91 14.82 5.02
C ARG A 34 1.87 14.74 3.90
N TRP A 35 1.84 13.64 3.16
CA TRP A 35 0.81 13.41 2.14
C TRP A 35 -0.59 13.27 2.73
N ALA A 36 -0.76 12.56 3.85
CA ALA A 36 -2.03 12.43 4.53
C ALA A 36 -2.60 13.80 4.95
N ALA A 37 -1.76 14.76 5.33
CA ALA A 37 -2.20 16.12 5.66
C ALA A 37 -2.88 16.81 4.46
N VAL A 38 -2.45 16.54 3.22
CA VAL A 38 -3.10 17.05 2.01
C VAL A 38 -4.50 16.45 1.86
N PHE A 39 -4.63 15.12 1.94
CA PHE A 39 -5.92 14.44 1.78
C PHE A 39 -6.89 14.71 2.93
N ARG A 40 -6.41 14.93 4.16
CA ARG A 40 -7.27 15.27 5.30
C ARG A 40 -8.04 16.59 5.12
N ARG A 41 -7.63 17.45 4.19
CA ARG A 41 -8.36 18.67 3.82
C ARG A 41 -9.65 18.38 3.05
N LEU A 42 -9.78 17.18 2.48
CA LEU A 42 -10.99 16.73 1.78
C LEU A 42 -12.03 16.17 2.77
N PRO A 43 -13.33 16.23 2.43
CA PRO A 43 -14.38 15.52 3.15
C PRO A 43 -14.05 14.02 3.27
N MET A 44 -14.35 13.42 4.44
CA MET A 44 -13.97 12.02 4.74
C MET A 44 -14.38 11.03 3.63
N HIS A 45 -15.57 11.21 3.06
CA HIS A 45 -16.12 10.34 2.03
C HIS A 45 -15.41 10.44 0.67
N GLU A 46 -14.65 11.51 0.41
CA GLU A 46 -13.90 11.72 -0.83
C GLU A 46 -12.45 11.22 -0.75
N ARG A 47 -11.90 11.12 0.47
CA ARG A 47 -10.46 10.87 0.69
C ARG A 47 -9.97 9.60 0.04
N ALA A 48 -10.67 8.48 0.19
CA ALA A 48 -10.24 7.20 -0.37
C ALA A 48 -10.13 7.26 -1.91
N ALA A 49 -11.12 7.87 -2.57
CA ALA A 49 -11.11 8.04 -4.02
C ALA A 49 -9.98 8.98 -4.48
N ALA A 50 -9.74 10.07 -3.76
CA ALA A 50 -8.64 10.99 -4.06
C ALA A 50 -7.26 10.32 -3.88
N ILE A 51 -7.07 9.53 -2.82
CA ILE A 51 -5.85 8.76 -2.56
C ILE A 51 -5.63 7.70 -3.64
N LEU A 52 -6.69 7.00 -4.06
CA LEU A 52 -6.62 6.04 -5.15
C LEU A 52 -6.16 6.72 -6.43
N LYS A 53 -6.79 7.85 -6.78
CA LYS A 53 -6.43 8.65 -7.95
C LYS A 53 -4.96 9.09 -7.88
N PHE A 54 -4.52 9.59 -6.74
CA PHE A 54 -3.11 9.91 -6.52
C PHE A 54 -2.20 8.71 -6.78
N CYS A 55 -2.51 7.54 -6.20
CA CYS A 55 -1.70 6.34 -6.40
C CYS A 55 -1.69 5.88 -7.87
N GLN A 56 -2.76 6.10 -8.63
CA GLN A 56 -2.86 5.75 -10.04
C GLN A 56 -2.04 6.68 -10.94
N TYR A 57 -2.05 7.98 -10.67
CA TYR A 57 -1.47 9.00 -11.55
C TYR A 57 -0.09 9.51 -11.13
N ALA A 58 0.27 9.39 -9.85
CA ALA A 58 1.55 9.89 -9.31
C ALA A 58 2.58 8.79 -9.03
N ILE A 59 2.20 7.51 -9.18
CA ILE A 59 3.08 6.38 -8.97
C ILE A 59 3.05 5.49 -10.21
N ASP A 60 4.12 5.50 -10.99
CA ASP A 60 4.23 4.68 -12.19
C ASP A 60 4.30 3.19 -11.86
N TYR A 61 3.65 2.36 -12.67
CA TYR A 61 3.78 0.91 -12.53
C TYR A 61 5.10 0.44 -13.13
N VAL A 62 6.01 -0.02 -12.28
CA VAL A 62 7.28 -0.61 -12.69
C VAL A 62 7.42 -1.96 -12.00
N ARG A 63 7.35 -3.04 -12.77
CA ARG A 63 7.50 -4.41 -12.26
C ARG A 63 8.95 -4.66 -11.90
N ASP A 64 9.18 -5.26 -10.75
CA ASP A 64 10.53 -5.67 -10.34
C ASP A 64 11.08 -6.76 -11.28
N PRO A 65 12.18 -6.49 -12.02
CA PRO A 65 12.57 -7.32 -13.16
C PRO A 65 13.29 -8.63 -12.79
N LYS A 66 13.66 -8.84 -11.52
CA LYS A 66 14.45 -10.02 -11.10
C LYS A 66 14.09 -10.53 -9.71
N ARG A 67 13.98 -9.62 -8.74
CA ARG A 67 13.65 -9.91 -7.35
C ARG A 67 12.72 -8.83 -6.86
N GLU A 68 11.67 -9.26 -6.21
CA GLU A 68 10.73 -8.37 -5.56
C GLU A 68 11.41 -7.55 -4.46
N VAL A 69 11.12 -6.25 -4.46
CA VAL A 69 11.66 -5.28 -3.50
C VAL A 69 10.50 -4.72 -2.67
N LEU A 70 10.39 -5.21 -1.44
CA LEU A 70 9.34 -4.82 -0.50
C LEU A 70 9.70 -3.54 0.27
N GLU A 71 9.68 -2.41 -0.44
CA GLU A 71 9.98 -1.09 0.13
C GLU A 71 8.84 -0.57 1.02
N ASP A 72 9.18 0.39 1.88
CA ASP A 72 8.16 1.16 2.60
C ASP A 72 7.51 2.23 1.71
N SER A 73 6.39 2.76 2.22
CA SER A 73 5.59 3.75 1.52
C SER A 73 6.35 5.06 1.30
N ALA A 74 7.30 5.43 2.18
CA ALA A 74 8.06 6.67 2.04
C ALA A 74 9.02 6.60 0.85
N VAL A 75 9.70 5.47 0.66
CA VAL A 75 10.56 5.26 -0.52
C VAL A 75 9.73 5.26 -1.80
N THR A 76 8.57 4.59 -1.80
CA THR A 76 7.68 4.56 -2.97
C THR A 76 7.16 5.96 -3.32
N LEU A 77 6.71 6.73 -2.33
CA LEU A 77 6.27 8.12 -2.50
C LEU A 77 7.39 9.03 -3.02
N PHE A 78 8.62 8.84 -2.56
CA PHE A 78 9.77 9.63 -2.99
C PHE A 78 10.17 9.35 -4.44
N ARG A 79 10.21 8.06 -4.84
CA ARG A 79 10.68 7.67 -6.18
C ARG A 79 9.59 7.76 -7.27
N GLY A 80 8.31 7.71 -6.88
CA GLY A 80 7.19 7.85 -7.80
C GLY A 80 6.94 6.63 -8.69
N PHE A 81 7.42 5.43 -8.32
CA PHE A 81 7.13 4.20 -9.05
C PHE A 81 7.11 2.96 -8.15
N GLY A 82 6.51 1.88 -8.63
CA GLY A 82 6.50 0.57 -7.98
C GLY A 82 5.47 -0.37 -8.60
N ASP A 83 5.49 -1.63 -8.20
CA ASP A 83 4.53 -2.62 -8.68
C ASP A 83 3.23 -2.65 -7.85
N CYS A 84 2.46 -3.73 -7.96
CA CYS A 84 1.18 -3.85 -7.26
C CYS A 84 1.33 -3.83 -5.74
N ASP A 85 2.42 -4.38 -5.20
CA ASP A 85 2.65 -4.47 -3.75
C ASP A 85 3.00 -3.09 -3.20
N ALA A 86 3.87 -2.35 -3.89
CA ALA A 86 4.23 -0.99 -3.52
C ALA A 86 3.04 -0.02 -3.56
N LYS A 87 2.27 -0.04 -4.67
CA LYS A 87 1.11 0.87 -4.85
C LYS A 87 0.02 0.58 -3.83
N THR A 88 -0.28 -0.69 -3.59
CA THR A 88 -1.26 -1.10 -2.57
C THR A 88 -0.82 -0.67 -1.16
N ARG A 89 0.45 -0.88 -0.82
CA ARG A 89 0.99 -0.48 0.49
C ARG A 89 0.86 1.02 0.73
N VAL A 90 1.22 1.86 -0.25
CA VAL A 90 1.04 3.33 -0.17
C VAL A 90 -0.42 3.70 0.01
N PHE A 91 -1.31 3.14 -0.80
CA PHE A 91 -2.74 3.41 -0.71
C PHE A 91 -3.31 3.08 0.68
N VAL A 92 -3.00 1.89 1.21
CA VAL A 92 -3.48 1.45 2.53
C VAL A 92 -2.89 2.33 3.64
N ALA A 93 -1.57 2.62 3.58
CA ALA A 93 -0.92 3.47 4.58
C ALA A 93 -1.53 4.89 4.62
N LEU A 94 -1.76 5.51 3.45
CA LEU A 94 -2.38 6.83 3.35
C LEU A 94 -3.85 6.83 3.82
N CYS A 95 -4.64 5.82 3.44
CA CYS A 95 -6.01 5.67 3.91
C CYS A 95 -6.06 5.58 5.44
N ARG A 96 -5.22 4.71 6.04
CA ARG A 96 -5.14 4.55 7.49
C ARG A 96 -4.66 5.82 8.19
N ALA A 97 -3.67 6.51 7.63
CA ALA A 97 -3.24 7.81 8.13
C ALA A 97 -4.38 8.86 8.05
N CYS A 98 -5.28 8.76 7.08
CA CYS A 98 -6.45 9.63 6.95
C CYS A 98 -7.65 9.23 7.83
N GLY A 99 -7.52 8.19 8.66
CA GLY A 99 -8.60 7.66 9.51
C GLY A 99 -9.59 6.75 8.78
N ILE A 100 -9.25 6.28 7.57
CA ILE A 100 -10.07 5.38 6.77
C ILE A 100 -9.61 3.95 7.05
N PRO A 101 -10.46 3.05 7.55
CA PRO A 101 -10.08 1.65 7.70
C PRO A 101 -9.81 1.05 6.31
N ALA A 102 -8.56 0.65 6.08
CA ALA A 102 -8.10 0.05 4.84
C ALA A 102 -7.21 -1.16 5.13
N ARG A 103 -7.20 -2.12 4.21
CA ARG A 103 -6.40 -3.35 4.28
C ARG A 103 -6.01 -3.87 2.91
N GLU A 104 -4.94 -4.63 2.88
CA GLU A 104 -4.56 -5.49 1.77
C GLU A 104 -5.46 -6.71 1.66
N LYS A 105 -5.75 -7.11 0.44
CA LYS A 105 -6.45 -8.34 0.10
C LYS A 105 -5.66 -9.15 -0.93
N PRO A 106 -5.03 -10.24 -0.48
CA PRO A 106 -4.55 -11.31 -1.35
C PRO A 106 -5.59 -11.77 -2.38
N VAL A 107 -5.22 -11.82 -3.66
CA VAL A 107 -6.02 -12.51 -4.67
C VAL A 107 -5.42 -13.89 -4.92
N ARG A 108 -6.22 -14.94 -4.76
CA ARG A 108 -5.81 -16.35 -4.95
C ARG A 108 -4.50 -16.72 -4.23
N PRO A 109 -4.43 -16.58 -2.88
CA PRO A 109 -3.20 -16.82 -2.13
C PRO A 109 -2.65 -18.26 -2.22
N GLU A 110 -3.50 -19.22 -2.57
CA GLU A 110 -3.14 -20.64 -2.73
C GLU A 110 -2.61 -20.99 -4.14
N GLN A 111 -2.70 -20.07 -5.10
CA GLN A 111 -2.29 -20.27 -6.50
C GLN A 111 -1.23 -19.23 -6.89
N ASP A 112 -0.15 -19.18 -6.13
CA ASP A 112 1.04 -18.36 -6.43
C ASP A 112 0.89 -16.83 -6.27
N PHE A 113 -0.20 -16.33 -5.68
CA PHE A 113 -0.37 -14.92 -5.32
C PHE A 113 -0.06 -13.93 -6.47
N PRO A 114 -0.84 -13.96 -7.57
CA PRO A 114 -0.55 -13.13 -8.74
C PRO A 114 -0.76 -11.64 -8.51
N HIS A 115 -1.47 -11.25 -7.43
CA HIS A 115 -1.89 -9.88 -7.23
C HIS A 115 -2.33 -9.58 -5.78
N ILE A 116 -2.10 -8.35 -5.34
CA ILE A 116 -2.67 -7.79 -4.11
C ILE A 116 -3.58 -6.62 -4.48
N LEU A 117 -4.77 -6.59 -3.88
CA LEU A 117 -5.71 -5.48 -3.99
C LEU A 117 -5.76 -4.73 -2.65
N ALA A 118 -6.25 -3.50 -2.67
CA ALA A 118 -6.65 -2.80 -1.47
C ALA A 118 -8.18 -2.87 -1.28
N GLU A 119 -8.62 -2.93 -0.02
CA GLU A 119 -10.01 -2.72 0.35
C GLU A 119 -10.12 -1.56 1.36
N VAL A 120 -11.20 -0.81 1.27
CA VAL A 120 -11.61 0.22 2.25
C VAL A 120 -12.93 -0.18 2.90
N PHE A 121 -13.11 0.17 4.17
CA PHE A 121 -14.36 -0.06 4.90
C PHE A 121 -15.30 1.13 4.75
N VAL A 122 -16.37 0.97 3.98
CA VAL A 122 -17.33 2.03 3.65
C VAL A 122 -18.74 1.46 3.80
N ASN A 123 -19.61 2.17 4.53
CA ASN A 123 -21.01 1.79 4.78
C ASN A 123 -21.16 0.38 5.37
N GLY A 124 -20.34 0.04 6.37
CA GLY A 124 -20.44 -1.24 7.09
C GLY A 124 -19.88 -2.45 6.35
N ARG A 125 -19.27 -2.26 5.17
CA ARG A 125 -18.70 -3.36 4.37
C ARG A 125 -17.33 -3.01 3.81
N TRP A 126 -16.51 -4.05 3.61
CA TRP A 126 -15.26 -3.94 2.85
C TRP A 126 -15.57 -3.86 1.36
N GLN A 127 -14.95 -2.91 0.67
CA GLN A 127 -15.10 -2.69 -0.76
C GLN A 127 -13.70 -2.62 -1.39
N PRO A 128 -13.45 -3.31 -2.52
CA PRO A 128 -12.25 -3.09 -3.31
C PRO A 128 -12.14 -1.60 -3.70
N ALA A 129 -10.93 -1.05 -3.58
CA ALA A 129 -10.63 0.31 -4.02
C ALA A 129 -10.40 0.36 -5.53
#